data_AF-A0A9X2VG51-F1
#
_entry.id   AF-A0A9X2VG51-F1
#
_cell.length_a   1.000
_cell.length_b   1.000
_cell.length_c   1.000
_cell.angle_alpha   90.00
_cell.angle_beta   90.00
_cell.angle_gamma   90.00
#
_symmetry.space_group_name_H-M   'P 1'
#
loop_
_entity.id
_entity.type
_entity.pdbx_description
1 polymer ?
#
loop_
_entity_poly.entity_id
_entity_poly.type
_entity_poly.pdbx_seq_one_letter_code
_entity_poly.pdbx_strand_id
1 'polypeptide(L)'
;MLVIRRDLVEAMVAHARRDHPDEACGQIAGPEGSDRPERFVPMLNAERSPTFYRFDATEQLKVHREMERNDEVPVVVYHSHTATEPYPSRTDISYAQEPDAHYVLIGTSDPEEHELRSYRIVDGVVTEEPVQVVESYMFAHTGVDDTPDGS
;
A
#
# COMPACT_ATOMS: atom_id res chain seq x y z
N MET A 1 3.31 -11.62 2.90
CA MET A 1 2.31 -11.15 3.90
C MET A 1 2.69 -9.72 4.20
N LEU A 2 1.75 -8.79 4.05
CA LEU A 2 1.99 -7.39 4.37
C LEU A 2 1.78 -7.15 5.88
N VAL A 3 2.78 -6.59 6.56
CA VAL A 3 2.63 -6.06 7.93
C VAL A 3 2.66 -4.54 7.87
N ILE A 4 1.57 -3.90 8.27
CA ILE A 4 1.40 -2.45 8.10
C ILE A 4 0.83 -1.82 9.36
N ARG A 5 1.29 -0.61 9.71
CA ARG A 5 0.72 0.12 10.84
C ARG A 5 -0.72 0.58 10.58
N ARG A 6 -1.51 0.62 11.65
CA ARG A 6 -2.90 1.11 11.64
C ARG A 6 -3.02 2.55 11.12
N ASP A 7 -2.11 3.45 11.53
CA ASP A 7 -2.13 4.86 11.09
C ASP A 7 -2.00 5.00 9.57
N LEU A 8 -1.19 4.15 8.93
CA LEU A 8 -1.02 4.13 7.47
C LEU A 8 -2.25 3.58 6.76
N VAL A 9 -2.89 2.54 7.31
CA VAL A 9 -4.17 2.02 6.80
C VAL A 9 -5.24 3.11 6.88
N GLU A 10 -5.38 3.76 8.02
CA GLU A 10 -6.34 4.85 8.22
C GLU A 10 -6.09 6.02 7.27
N ALA A 11 -4.83 6.38 7.03
CA ALA A 11 -4.46 7.43 6.07
C ALA A 11 -4.83 7.06 4.62
N MET A 12 -4.59 5.80 4.20
CA MET A 12 -4.99 5.31 2.89
C MET A 12 -6.52 5.32 2.72
N VAL A 13 -7.26 4.84 3.72
CA VAL A 13 -8.73 4.81 3.68
C VAL A 13 -9.31 6.22 3.69
N ALA A 14 -8.75 7.13 4.49
CA ALA A 14 -9.16 8.53 4.51
C ALA A 14 -8.92 9.21 3.16
N HIS A 15 -7.82 8.89 2.48
CA HIS A 15 -7.58 9.34 1.11
C HIS A 15 -8.62 8.78 0.14
N ALA A 16 -8.84 7.47 0.14
CA ALA A 16 -9.82 6.80 -0.72
C ALA A 16 -11.23 7.40 -0.57
N ARG A 17 -11.67 7.67 0.66
CA ARG A 17 -12.97 8.28 0.93
C ARG A 17 -13.07 9.74 0.50
N ARG A 18 -11.98 10.50 0.60
CA ARG A 18 -11.94 11.91 0.22
C ARG A 18 -12.08 12.10 -1.29
N ASP A 19 -11.42 11.24 -2.05
CA ASP A 19 -11.34 11.37 -3.51
C ASP A 19 -12.49 10.61 -4.23
N HIS A 20 -13.24 9.76 -3.51
CA HIS A 20 -14.45 9.12 -4.01
C HIS A 20 -15.44 10.15 -4.61
N PRO A 21 -16.02 9.91 -5.81
CA PRO A 21 -16.07 8.65 -6.54
C PRO A 21 -14.87 8.35 -7.45
N ASP A 22 -13.87 9.22 -7.52
CA ASP A 22 -12.66 8.92 -8.28
C ASP A 22 -11.77 7.95 -7.48
N GLU A 23 -11.02 7.10 -8.18
CA GLU A 23 -10.05 6.25 -7.50
C GLU A 23 -8.91 7.11 -6.93
N ALA A 24 -8.66 6.98 -5.63
CA ALA A 24 -7.45 7.47 -5.00
C ALA A 24 -6.28 6.55 -5.34
N CYS A 25 -5.06 7.10 -5.40
CA CYS A 25 -3.85 6.30 -5.57
C CYS A 25 -2.67 6.89 -4.80
N GLY A 26 -1.67 6.07 -4.50
CA GLY A 26 -0.44 6.55 -3.89
C GLY A 26 0.53 5.43 -3.54
N GLN A 27 1.50 5.78 -2.72
CA GLN A 27 2.54 4.86 -2.27
C GLN A 27 2.75 4.98 -0.75
N ILE A 28 3.28 3.93 -0.14
CA ILE A 28 3.90 4.01 1.18
C ILE A 28 5.37 3.64 1.02
N ALA A 29 6.24 4.59 1.32
CA ALA A 29 7.68 4.40 1.29
C ALA A 29 8.15 3.69 2.55
N GLY A 30 9.23 2.92 2.44
CA GLY A 30 9.95 2.32 3.55
C GLY A 30 11.45 2.24 3.27
N PRO A 31 12.30 1.96 4.26
CA PRO A 31 13.74 1.87 4.06
C PRO A 31 14.12 0.82 3.00
N GLU A 32 15.10 1.12 2.16
CA GLU A 32 15.62 0.16 1.19
C GLU A 32 16.11 -1.12 1.88
N GLY A 33 15.81 -2.28 1.28
CA GLY A 33 16.09 -3.59 1.88
C GLY A 33 15.17 -3.98 3.03
N SER A 34 14.16 -3.17 3.34
CA SER A 34 13.10 -3.47 4.30
C SER A 34 11.75 -3.68 3.60
N ASP A 35 10.96 -4.59 4.13
CA ASP A 35 9.56 -4.83 3.72
C ASP A 35 8.58 -4.01 4.58
N ARG A 36 9.05 -2.89 5.16
CA ARG A 36 8.33 -2.15 6.20
C ARG A 36 7.79 -0.81 5.68
N PRO A 37 6.47 -0.65 5.53
CA PRO A 37 5.88 0.62 5.11
C PRO A 37 5.96 1.65 6.24
N GLU A 38 6.48 2.86 5.99
CA GLU A 38 6.69 3.86 7.05
C GLU A 38 6.13 5.24 6.75
N ARG A 39 6.19 5.68 5.49
CA ARG A 39 5.86 7.05 5.08
C ARG A 39 4.77 7.08 4.03
N PHE A 40 3.62 7.62 4.41
CA PHE A 40 2.47 7.76 3.51
C PHE A 40 2.69 8.86 2.46
N VAL A 41 2.53 8.50 1.19
CA VAL A 41 2.68 9.39 0.03
C VAL A 41 1.41 9.32 -0.84
N PRO A 42 0.38 10.13 -0.55
CA PRO A 42 -0.78 10.23 -1.44
C PRO A 42 -0.37 10.90 -2.75
N MET A 43 -0.91 10.41 -3.86
CA MET A 43 -0.64 10.94 -5.19
C MET A 43 -1.95 11.28 -5.91
N LEU A 44 -1.89 12.19 -6.89
CA LEU A 44 -3.05 12.53 -7.68
C LEU A 44 -3.32 11.45 -8.73
N ASN A 45 -4.57 10.99 -8.81
CA ASN A 45 -5.04 10.27 -9.98
C ASN A 45 -5.15 11.24 -11.17
N ALA A 46 -4.18 11.18 -12.08
CA ALA A 46 -4.12 12.08 -13.23
C ALA A 46 -5.32 11.93 -14.19
N GLU A 47 -5.99 10.78 -14.15
CA GLU A 47 -7.12 10.47 -15.02
C GLU A 47 -8.46 10.92 -14.43
N ARG A 48 -8.52 11.20 -13.11
CA ARG A 48 -9.74 11.59 -12.38
C ARG A 48 -10.92 10.69 -12.75
N SER A 49 -10.69 9.39 -12.60
CA SER A 49 -11.59 8.34 -13.06
C SER A 49 -12.02 7.46 -11.90
N PRO A 50 -13.28 6.99 -11.89
CA PRO A 50 -13.81 6.08 -10.88
C PRO A 50 -13.39 4.61 -11.07
N THR A 51 -12.65 4.28 -12.14
CA THR A 51 -12.40 2.88 -12.54
C THR A 51 -10.97 2.57 -12.97
N PHE A 52 -10.11 3.58 -12.99
CA PHE A 52 -8.68 3.39 -13.19
C PHE A 52 -7.92 4.61 -12.68
N TYR A 53 -6.66 4.38 -12.32
CA TYR A 53 -5.74 5.44 -11.95
C TYR A 53 -4.52 5.47 -12.86
N ARG A 54 -3.90 6.65 -12.91
CA ARG A 54 -2.53 6.80 -13.39
C ARG A 54 -1.83 7.82 -12.51
N PHE A 55 -0.64 7.50 -12.05
CA PHE A 55 0.20 8.51 -11.43
C PHE A 55 0.52 9.62 -12.44
N ASP A 56 0.50 10.87 -11.97
CA ASP A 56 1.10 11.96 -12.73
C ASP A 56 2.61 11.72 -12.83
N ALA A 57 3.15 11.75 -14.06
CA ALA A 57 4.55 11.41 -14.30
C ALA A 57 5.53 12.39 -13.62
N THR A 58 5.14 13.67 -13.46
CA THR A 58 5.97 14.68 -12.81
C THR A 58 5.98 14.46 -11.30
N GLU A 59 4.81 14.16 -10.72
CA GLU A 59 4.68 13.81 -9.31
C GLU A 59 5.43 12.51 -8.99
N GLN A 60 5.26 11.47 -9.80
CA GLN A 60 5.95 10.19 -9.64
C GLN A 60 7.47 10.35 -9.65
N LEU A 61 8.01 11.11 -10.61
CA LEU A 61 9.45 11.39 -10.66
C LEU A 61 9.94 12.16 -9.42
N LYS A 62 9.14 13.08 -8.91
CA LYS A 62 9.48 13.84 -7.69
C LYS A 62 9.50 12.94 -6.46
N VAL A 63 8.50 12.07 -6.31
CA VAL A 63 8.40 11.11 -5.21
C VAL A 63 9.57 10.13 -5.25
N HIS A 64 9.88 9.57 -6.42
CA HIS A 64 11.00 8.64 -6.57
C HIS A 64 12.34 9.28 -6.20
N ARG A 65 12.61 10.51 -6.68
CA ARG A 65 13.81 11.26 -6.29
C ARG A 65 13.87 11.58 -4.80
N GLU A 66 12.73 11.72 -4.14
CA GLU A 66 12.68 11.92 -2.69
C GLU A 66 13.00 10.64 -1.94
N MET A 67 12.44 9.51 -2.38
CA MET A 67 12.76 8.19 -1.86
C MET A 67 14.25 7.88 -2.00
N GLU A 68 14.84 8.11 -3.18
CA GLU A 68 16.29 7.95 -3.43
C GLU A 68 17.15 8.78 -2.46
N ARG A 69 16.72 10.00 -2.11
CA ARG A 69 17.47 10.86 -1.17
C ARG A 69 17.36 10.41 0.28
N ASN A 70 16.36 9.60 0.59
CA ASN A 70 16.05 9.14 1.94
C ASN A 70 16.44 7.67 2.15
N ASP A 71 17.07 7.02 1.17
CA ASP A 71 17.33 5.59 1.14
C ASP A 71 16.02 4.77 1.34
N GLU A 72 14.96 5.18 0.65
CA GLU A 72 13.63 4.55 0.70
C GLU A 72 13.25 3.91 -0.64
N VAL A 73 12.31 2.96 -0.59
CA VAL A 73 11.69 2.29 -1.74
C VAL A 73 10.16 2.27 -1.60
N PRO A 74 9.39 2.13 -2.70
CA PRO A 74 7.95 1.93 -2.61
C PRO A 74 7.62 0.53 -2.07
N VAL A 75 7.32 0.42 -0.78
CA VAL A 75 6.93 -0.86 -0.15
C VAL A 75 5.46 -1.20 -0.46
N VAL A 76 4.59 -0.19 -0.49
CA VAL A 76 3.18 -0.35 -0.88
C VAL A 76 2.87 0.58 -2.04
N VAL A 77 2.21 0.04 -3.06
CA VAL A 77 1.47 0.83 -4.05
C VAL A 77 -0.01 0.57 -3.79
N TYR A 78 -0.82 1.62 -3.65
CA TYR A 78 -2.24 1.44 -3.40
C TYR A 78 -3.11 2.25 -4.34
N HIS A 79 -4.33 1.74 -4.54
CA HIS A 79 -5.43 2.49 -5.12
C HIS A 79 -6.78 2.00 -4.55
N SER A 80 -7.83 2.79 -4.74
CA SER A 80 -9.18 2.43 -4.28
C SER A 80 -10.08 1.99 -5.42
N HIS A 81 -10.92 0.98 -5.19
CA HIS A 81 -12.04 0.64 -6.08
C HIS A 81 -13.34 1.16 -5.48
N THR A 82 -14.06 1.99 -6.23
CA THR A 82 -15.25 2.71 -5.73
C THR A 82 -16.56 1.94 -5.89
N ALA A 83 -16.62 0.96 -6.79
CA ALA A 83 -17.84 0.22 -7.10
C ALA A 83 -17.64 -1.29 -7.28
N THR A 84 -16.40 -1.77 -7.30
CA THR A 84 -16.09 -3.18 -7.56
C THR A 84 -15.29 -3.78 -6.41
N GLU A 85 -15.30 -5.11 -6.33
CA GLU A 85 -14.47 -5.84 -5.39
C GLU A 85 -12.99 -5.42 -5.55
N PRO A 86 -12.23 -5.23 -4.46
CA PRO A 86 -10.83 -4.82 -4.51
C PRO A 86 -9.92 -5.97 -4.97
N TYR A 87 -9.99 -6.30 -6.25
CA TYR A 87 -9.16 -7.28 -6.94
C TYR A 87 -8.48 -6.67 -8.18
N PRO A 88 -7.16 -6.90 -8.42
CA PRO A 88 -6.45 -6.27 -9.51
C PRO A 88 -7.07 -6.58 -10.89
N SER A 89 -7.43 -5.53 -11.61
CA SER A 89 -7.86 -5.62 -12.99
C SER A 89 -6.68 -5.93 -13.92
N ARG A 90 -6.97 -6.27 -15.17
CA ARG A 90 -5.92 -6.46 -16.20
C ARG A 90 -5.08 -5.20 -16.41
N THR A 91 -5.69 -4.02 -16.23
CA THR A 91 -5.01 -2.73 -16.37
C THR A 91 -4.05 -2.53 -15.20
N ASP A 92 -4.48 -2.81 -13.97
CA ASP A 92 -3.63 -2.70 -12.77
C ASP A 92 -2.40 -3.60 -12.88
N ILE A 93 -2.62 -4.86 -13.31
CA ILE A 93 -1.53 -5.83 -13.52
C ILE A 93 -0.53 -5.33 -14.58
N SER A 94 -0.99 -4.63 -15.62
CA SER A 94 -0.09 -4.10 -16.66
C SER A 94 0.73 -2.89 -16.21
N TYR A 95 0.25 -2.16 -15.20
CA TYR A 95 0.94 -1.02 -14.60
C TYR A 95 1.74 -1.36 -13.34
N ALA A 96 1.67 -2.61 -12.88
CA ALA A 96 2.49 -3.13 -11.79
C ALA A 96 3.97 -3.25 -12.22
N GLN A 97 4.74 -2.19 -11.98
CA GLN A 97 6.17 -2.11 -12.33
C GLN A 97 7.12 -2.33 -11.14
N GLU A 98 6.58 -2.48 -9.93
CA GLU A 98 7.33 -2.61 -8.67
C GLU A 98 7.22 -4.07 -8.18
N PRO A 99 8.10 -4.98 -8.61
CA PRO A 99 7.97 -6.42 -8.31
C PRO A 99 8.07 -6.72 -6.81
N ASP A 100 8.76 -5.84 -6.08
CA ASP A 100 8.97 -5.95 -4.64
C ASP A 100 7.87 -5.29 -3.80
N ALA A 101 6.95 -4.53 -4.42
CA ALA A 101 5.89 -3.85 -3.71
C ALA A 101 4.68 -4.74 -3.40
N HIS A 102 3.96 -4.36 -2.34
CA HIS A 102 2.62 -4.83 -2.05
C HIS A 102 1.59 -3.94 -2.75
N TYR A 103 0.75 -4.54 -3.59
CA TYR A 103 -0.33 -3.86 -4.27
C TYR A 103 -1.59 -3.92 -3.41
N VAL A 104 -1.90 -2.82 -2.71
CA VAL A 104 -3.02 -2.74 -1.79
C VAL A 104 -4.23 -2.10 -2.47
N LEU A 105 -5.34 -2.83 -2.50
CA LEU A 105 -6.60 -2.34 -3.06
C LEU A 105 -7.59 -2.08 -1.93
N ILE A 106 -8.23 -0.91 -1.99
CA ILE A 106 -9.17 -0.45 -0.96
C ILE A 106 -10.57 -0.37 -1.58
N GLY A 107 -11.46 -1.25 -1.16
CA GLY A 107 -12.86 -1.20 -1.55
C GLY A 107 -13.60 -0.13 -0.75
N THR A 108 -14.23 0.82 -1.44
CA THR A 108 -14.99 1.94 -0.82
C THR A 108 -16.45 2.01 -1.28
N SER A 109 -16.99 0.91 -1.83
CA SER A 109 -18.38 0.84 -2.26
C SER A 109 -19.39 0.99 -1.12
N ASP A 110 -19.02 0.58 0.09
CA ASP A 110 -19.77 0.85 1.30
C ASP A 110 -19.29 2.19 1.93
N PRO A 111 -20.19 3.14 2.23
CA PRO A 111 -19.79 4.42 2.81
C PRO A 111 -19.31 4.34 4.27
N GLU A 112 -19.71 3.31 5.01
CA GLU A 112 -19.39 3.13 6.43
C GLU A 112 -18.22 2.15 6.63
N GLU A 113 -18.13 1.11 5.79
CA GLU A 113 -17.08 0.10 5.85
C GLU A 113 -15.99 0.32 4.79
N HIS A 114 -14.91 -0.44 4.87
CA HIS A 114 -13.92 -0.54 3.80
C HIS A 114 -13.37 -1.96 3.76
N GLU A 115 -13.01 -2.42 2.57
CA GLU A 115 -12.26 -3.65 2.39
C GLU A 115 -10.81 -3.29 2.06
N LEU A 116 -9.85 -4.00 2.66
CA LEU A 116 -8.43 -3.82 2.38
C LEU A 116 -7.82 -5.17 2.03
N ARG A 117 -7.31 -5.30 0.81
CA ARG A 117 -6.68 -6.51 0.29
C ARG A 117 -5.30 -6.19 -0.26
N SER A 118 -4.37 -7.13 -0.15
CA SER A 118 -2.99 -6.98 -0.62
C SER A 118 -2.64 -8.09 -1.60
N TYR A 119 -1.89 -7.73 -2.64
CA TYR A 119 -1.47 -8.64 -3.69
C TYR A 119 0.00 -8.45 -4.02
N ARG A 120 0.66 -9.56 -4.35
CA ARG A 120 1.93 -9.58 -5.06
C ARG A 120 1.67 -9.76 -6.54
N ILE A 121 2.27 -8.91 -7.37
CA ILE A 121 2.14 -8.97 -8.83
C ILE A 121 3.54 -9.07 -9.41
N VAL A 122 3.90 -10.26 -9.91
CA VAL A 122 5.22 -10.54 -10.50
C VAL A 122 5.03 -11.23 -11.84
N ASP A 123 5.62 -10.70 -12.90
CA ASP A 123 5.49 -11.21 -14.27
C ASP A 123 4.02 -11.45 -14.70
N GLY A 124 3.12 -10.58 -14.24
CA GLY A 124 1.68 -10.67 -14.51
C GLY A 124 0.92 -11.72 -13.69
N VAL A 125 1.60 -12.44 -12.79
CA VAL A 125 0.98 -13.40 -11.87
C VAL A 125 0.54 -12.67 -10.60
N VAL A 126 -0.76 -12.75 -10.30
CA VAL A 126 -1.37 -12.16 -9.11
C VAL A 126 -1.47 -13.21 -8.00
N THR A 127 -0.92 -12.90 -6.83
CA THR A 127 -1.06 -13.71 -5.62
C THR A 127 -1.58 -12.84 -4.49
N GLU A 128 -2.77 -13.15 -3.98
CA GLU A 128 -3.28 -12.49 -2.77
C GLU A 128 -2.47 -12.92 -1.55
N GLU A 129 -2.22 -11.99 -0.64
CA GLU A 129 -1.51 -12.25 0.60
C GLU A 129 -2.26 -11.66 1.81
N PRO A 130 -2.11 -12.26 3.00
CA PRO A 130 -2.72 -11.72 4.21
C PRO A 130 -2.12 -10.35 4.56
N VAL A 131 -2.95 -9.51 5.17
CA VAL A 131 -2.55 -8.23 5.75
C VAL A 131 -2.67 -8.31 7.27
N GLN A 132 -1.56 -8.03 7.95
CA GLN A 132 -1.52 -7.90 9.40
C GLN A 132 -1.39 -6.42 9.77
N VAL A 133 -2.44 -5.89 10.39
CA VAL A 133 -2.43 -4.52 10.90
C VAL A 133 -1.86 -4.49 12.32
N VAL A 134 -0.86 -3.65 12.56
CA VAL A 134 -0.19 -3.50 13.86
C VAL A 134 -0.28 -2.06 14.37
N GLU A 135 -0.24 -1.84 15.68
CA GLU A 135 -0.17 -0.47 16.24
C GLU A 135 1.23 0.14 16.10
N SER A 136 2.26 -0.69 16.20
CA SER A 136 3.65 -0.28 16.03
C SER A 136 4.52 -1.45 15.59
N TYR A 137 5.65 -1.14 14.96
CA TYR A 137 6.63 -2.15 14.53
C TYR A 137 7.55 -2.65 15.67
N MET A 138 7.51 -2.02 16.85
CA MET A 138 8.44 -2.36 17.96
C MET A 138 8.16 -3.72 18.60
N PHE A 139 6.95 -4.28 18.44
CA PHE A 139 6.55 -5.53 19.10
C PHE A 139 6.44 -6.73 18.15
N ALA A 140 6.82 -6.60 16.87
CA ALA A 140 6.74 -7.70 15.91
C ALA A 140 7.81 -8.80 16.10
N HIS A 141 8.68 -8.68 17.11
CA HIS A 141 9.75 -9.63 17.44
C HIS A 141 9.73 -10.15 18.89
N THR A 142 8.57 -10.40 19.50
CA THR A 142 8.55 -11.20 20.73
C THR A 142 8.33 -12.68 20.42
N GLY A 143 9.36 -13.31 19.85
CA GLY A 143 9.55 -14.74 19.95
C GLY A 143 10.26 -15.05 21.29
N VAL A 144 9.57 -15.80 22.14
CA VAL A 144 10.02 -16.66 23.27
C VAL A 144 11.53 -17.02 23.18
N ASP A 145 12.41 -16.97 24.18
CA ASP A 145 12.34 -17.32 25.61
C ASP A 145 13.64 -16.80 26.27
N ASP A 146 13.57 -15.76 27.11
CA ASP A 146 14.66 -15.46 28.07
C ASP A 146 14.32 -16.18 29.38
N THR A 147 14.71 -17.45 29.47
CA THR A 147 14.77 -18.14 30.76
C THR A 147 15.90 -17.52 31.57
N PRO A 148 15.65 -16.94 32.76
CA PRO A 148 16.73 -16.42 33.57
C PRO A 148 17.48 -17.61 34.20
N ASP A 149 18.75 -17.75 33.84
CA ASP A 149 19.66 -18.69 34.50
C ASP A 149 19.73 -18.32 35.98
N GLY A 150 19.34 -19.27 36.83
CA GLY A 150 19.45 -19.15 38.27
C GLY A 150 20.90 -19.05 38.71
N SER A 151 21.18 -18.11 39.61
CA SER A 151 22.24 -18.23 40.61
C SER A 151 21.88 -17.50 41.89
#